data_AF-A0AAD5SXD4-F1
#
_entry.id   AF-A0AAD5SXD4-F1
#
_cell.length_a   1.000
_cell.length_b   1.000
_cell.length_c   1.000
_cell.angle_alpha   90.00
_cell.angle_beta   90.00
_cell.angle_gamma   90.00
#
_symmetry.space_group_name_H-M   'P 1'
#
loop_
_entity.id
_entity.type
_entity.pdbx_description
1 polymer ?
#
loop_
_entity_poly.entity_id
_entity_poly.type
_entity_poly.pdbx_seq_one_letter_code
_entity_poly.pdbx_strand_id
1 'polypeptide(L)'
;MDRTQKLASLKKQREEAVKANRKDVHREHVRIKYRQTQADETRAAKTRRTAEILALRVEAEEKGEDYERQRALGYSAEAVERYEEKEEEKRRRAEGAVFADFAQAAANKYTKLTDALAREHNNTTTANNNKPYADAALVAHVASAIASSSSSTSLNSSIDPNAAAYAALANVPSKLAVSKLVKDLEKQAEARKTFSKRRAHDPDADVTYINERNMRFNKKIARAYDKHTAEIKQAFERGTAL
;
A
#
# COMPACT_ATOMS: atom_id res chain seq x y z
N MET A 1 0.96 -52.00 15.26
CA MET A 1 1.02 -50.71 15.99
C MET A 1 -0.02 -50.74 17.09
N ASP A 2 0.40 -50.81 18.34
CA ASP A 2 -0.52 -50.88 19.49
C ASP A 2 -1.38 -49.62 19.59
N ARG A 3 -2.68 -49.79 19.86
CA ARG A 3 -3.66 -48.70 20.01
C ARG A 3 -3.24 -47.67 21.07
N THR A 4 -2.55 -48.12 22.11
CA THR A 4 -2.02 -47.30 23.20
C THR A 4 -0.91 -46.35 22.74
N GLN A 5 0.00 -46.83 21.86
CA GLN A 5 1.08 -46.02 21.28
C GLN A 5 0.52 -44.93 20.35
N LYS A 6 -0.55 -45.23 19.59
CA LYS A 6 -1.26 -44.24 18.78
C LYS A 6 -1.95 -43.17 19.63
N LEU A 7 -2.55 -43.54 20.76
CA LEU A 7 -3.14 -42.57 21.70
C LEU A 7 -2.07 -41.66 22.31
N ALA A 8 -0.92 -42.22 22.71
CA ALA A 8 0.18 -41.46 23.29
C ALA A 8 0.77 -40.45 22.30
N SER A 9 0.98 -40.85 21.04
CA SER A 9 1.46 -39.93 19.98
C SER A 9 0.47 -38.80 19.69
N LEU A 10 -0.84 -39.07 19.65
CA LEU A 10 -1.87 -38.05 19.48
C LEU A 10 -1.91 -37.06 20.66
N LYS A 11 -1.75 -37.53 21.90
CA LYS A 11 -1.66 -36.66 23.08
C LYS A 11 -0.44 -35.73 22.99
N LYS A 12 0.72 -36.27 22.59
CA LYS A 12 1.94 -35.48 22.38
C LYS A 12 1.77 -34.43 21.29
N GLN A 13 1.19 -34.80 20.14
CA GLN A 13 0.89 -33.84 19.06
C GLN A 13 -0.07 -32.74 19.51
N ARG A 14 -1.09 -33.08 20.31
CA ARG A 14 -2.02 -32.09 20.88
C ARG A 14 -1.31 -31.12 21.82
N GLU A 15 -0.44 -31.61 22.70
CA GLU A 15 0.34 -30.78 23.62
C GLU A 15 1.32 -29.86 22.88
N GLU A 16 1.99 -30.37 21.85
CA GLU A 16 2.86 -29.60 20.96
C GLU A 16 2.08 -28.50 20.23
N ALA A 17 0.90 -28.83 19.68
CA ALA A 17 0.03 -27.87 19.00
C ALA A 17 -0.46 -26.77 19.96
N VAL A 18 -0.87 -27.12 21.19
CA VAL A 18 -1.28 -26.14 22.20
C VAL A 18 -0.11 -25.22 22.59
N LYS A 19 1.09 -25.78 22.74
CA LYS A 19 2.31 -25.00 23.04
C LYS A 19 2.70 -24.07 21.89
N ALA A 20 2.61 -24.55 20.64
CA ALA A 20 2.85 -23.75 19.45
C ALA A 20 1.84 -22.59 19.33
N ASN A 21 0.54 -22.87 19.46
CA ASN A 21 -0.51 -21.86 19.43
C ASN A 21 -0.31 -20.80 20.53
N ARG A 22 0.02 -21.21 21.76
CA ARG A 22 0.30 -20.27 22.87
C ARG A 22 1.49 -19.37 22.56
N LYS A 23 2.56 -19.93 21.97
CA LYS A 23 3.74 -19.17 21.55
C LYS A 23 3.39 -18.17 20.45
N ASP A 24 2.56 -18.56 19.49
CA ASP A 24 2.18 -17.70 18.37
C ASP A 24 1.21 -16.58 18.80
N VAL A 25 0.25 -16.86 19.69
CA VAL A 25 -0.59 -15.82 20.32
C VAL A 25 0.26 -14.81 21.10
N HIS A 26 1.26 -15.29 21.87
CA HIS A 26 2.15 -14.39 22.59
C HIS A 26 3.00 -13.54 21.65
N ARG A 27 3.53 -14.12 20.57
CA ARG A 27 4.27 -13.40 19.52
C ARG A 27 3.41 -12.34 18.83
N GLU A 28 2.18 -12.66 18.46
CA GLU A 28 1.24 -11.69 17.88
C GLU A 28 0.94 -10.56 18.86
N HIS A 29 0.68 -10.87 20.12
CA HIS A 29 0.44 -9.85 21.15
C HIS A 29 1.65 -8.94 21.37
N VAL A 30 2.88 -9.50 21.40
CA VAL A 30 4.12 -8.71 21.47
C VAL A 30 4.28 -7.83 20.23
N ARG A 31 3.99 -8.36 19.03
CA ARG A 31 4.04 -7.59 17.77
C ARG A 31 3.02 -6.45 17.77
N ILE A 32 1.79 -6.70 18.21
CA ILE A 32 0.74 -5.68 18.31
C ILE A 32 1.17 -4.59 19.28
N LYS A 33 1.65 -4.96 20.47
CA LYS A 33 2.15 -3.99 21.47
C LYS A 33 3.30 -3.17 20.92
N TYR A 34 4.30 -3.80 20.32
CA TYR A 34 5.43 -3.10 19.73
C TYR A 34 5.00 -2.14 18.61
N ARG A 35 4.05 -2.53 17.74
CA ARG A 35 3.50 -1.63 16.73
C ARG A 35 2.81 -0.41 17.34
N GLN A 36 2.10 -0.63 18.46
CA GLN A 36 1.39 0.42 19.16
C GLN A 36 2.36 1.40 19.83
N THR A 37 3.39 0.89 20.54
CA THR A 37 4.42 1.75 21.15
C THR A 37 5.19 2.55 20.12
N GLN A 38 5.58 1.96 18.99
CA GLN A 38 6.24 2.68 17.90
C GLN A 38 5.34 3.79 17.34
N ALA A 39 4.05 3.54 17.17
CA ALA A 39 3.11 4.57 16.72
C ALA A 39 3.01 5.73 17.73
N ASP A 40 2.93 5.42 19.03
CA ASP A 40 2.83 6.43 20.08
C ASP A 40 4.14 7.22 20.24
N GLU A 41 5.29 6.56 20.13
CA GLU A 41 6.61 7.20 20.09
C GLU A 41 6.71 8.17 18.90
N THR A 42 6.27 7.78 17.70
CA THR A 42 6.31 8.70 16.53
C THR A 42 5.38 9.90 16.70
N ARG A 43 4.24 9.74 17.39
CA ARG A 43 3.33 10.85 17.71
C ARG A 43 3.97 11.78 18.74
N ALA A 44 4.52 11.23 19.82
CA ALA A 44 5.22 12.00 20.84
C ALA A 44 6.45 12.74 20.28
N ALA A 45 7.19 12.13 19.35
CA ALA A 45 8.30 12.78 18.68
C ALA A 45 7.82 13.96 17.81
N LYS A 46 6.68 13.83 17.12
CA LYS A 46 6.08 14.94 16.36
C LYS A 46 5.64 16.08 17.28
N THR A 47 4.96 15.78 18.39
CA THR A 47 4.51 16.81 19.34
C THR A 47 5.67 17.53 20.01
N ARG A 48 6.74 16.81 20.37
CA ARG A 48 7.99 17.40 20.88
C ARG A 48 8.62 18.34 19.86
N ARG A 49 8.80 17.90 18.62
CA ARG A 49 9.34 18.75 17.55
C ARG A 49 8.50 20.01 17.31
N THR A 50 7.17 19.90 17.32
CA THR A 50 6.31 21.08 17.16
C THR A 50 6.43 22.03 18.36
N ALA A 51 6.53 21.50 19.58
CA ALA A 51 6.72 22.31 20.78
C ALA A 51 8.10 23.00 20.77
N GLU A 52 9.15 22.31 20.35
CA GLU A 52 10.50 22.86 20.17
C GLU A 52 10.50 24.01 19.15
N ILE A 53 9.85 23.83 17.99
CA ILE A 53 9.71 24.89 16.97
C ILE A 53 8.97 26.11 17.52
N LEU A 54 7.85 25.89 18.24
CA LEU A 54 7.09 26.98 18.85
C LEU A 54 7.89 27.69 19.93
N ALA A 55 8.64 26.96 20.75
CA ALA A 55 9.51 27.55 21.78
C ALA A 55 10.61 28.42 21.15
N LEU A 56 11.27 27.94 20.09
CA LEU A 56 12.28 28.73 19.37
C LEU A 56 11.67 29.99 18.73
N ARG A 57 10.43 29.92 18.25
CA ARG A 57 9.73 31.08 17.70
C ARG A 57 9.45 32.12 18.78
N VAL A 58 8.98 31.69 19.95
CA VAL A 58 8.76 32.58 21.11
C VAL A 58 10.08 33.21 21.58
N GLU A 59 11.15 32.42 21.67
CA GLU A 59 12.48 32.93 22.06
C GLU A 59 13.02 33.97 21.08
N ALA A 60 12.79 33.78 19.76
CA ALA A 60 13.15 34.77 18.75
C ALA A 60 12.30 36.06 18.89
N GLU A 61 10.99 35.94 19.14
CA GLU A 61 10.10 37.07 19.38
C GLU A 61 10.52 37.87 20.64
N GLU A 62 10.91 37.19 21.73
CA GLU A 62 11.43 37.82 22.96
C GLU A 62 12.75 38.57 22.74
N LYS A 63 13.62 38.06 21.87
CA LYS A 63 14.87 38.72 21.48
C LYS A 63 14.67 39.84 20.45
N GLY A 64 13.47 39.97 19.88
CA GLY A 64 13.16 40.92 18.80
C GLY A 64 13.74 40.51 17.44
N GLU A 65 14.03 39.22 17.24
CA GLU A 65 14.57 38.65 16.00
C GLU A 65 13.48 37.92 15.21
N ASP A 66 13.56 37.93 13.88
CA ASP A 66 12.62 37.17 13.03
C ASP A 66 13.06 35.70 12.90
N TYR A 67 12.28 34.79 13.49
CA TYR A 67 12.51 33.34 13.47
C TYR A 67 12.63 32.77 12.06
N GLU A 68 11.77 33.20 11.13
CA GLU A 68 11.79 32.66 9.76
C GLU A 68 13.03 33.15 9.01
N ARG A 69 13.51 34.37 9.30
CA ARG A 69 14.76 34.88 8.75
C ARG A 69 15.98 34.08 9.23
N GLN A 70 16.04 33.74 10.52
CA GLN A 70 17.12 32.90 11.05
C GLN A 70 17.12 31.50 10.46
N ARG A 71 15.93 30.90 10.33
CA ARG A 71 15.75 29.61 9.70
C ARG A 71 16.14 29.62 8.22
N ALA A 72 15.80 30.69 7.50
CA ALA A 72 16.11 30.85 6.08
C ALA A 72 17.62 30.87 5.80
N LEU A 73 18.44 31.39 6.72
CA LEU A 73 19.90 31.39 6.61
C LEU A 73 20.49 29.97 6.59
N GLY A 74 19.80 28.98 7.17
CA GLY A 74 20.22 27.59 7.19
C GLY A 74 19.93 26.82 5.89
N TYR A 75 19.19 27.41 4.94
CA TYR A 75 18.90 26.76 3.67
C TYR A 75 20.03 26.97 2.66
N SER A 76 20.60 25.86 2.17
CA SER A 76 21.48 25.90 0.99
C SER A 76 20.65 25.90 -0.29
N ALA A 77 21.18 26.53 -1.35
CA ALA A 77 20.52 26.55 -2.66
C ALA A 77 20.19 25.11 -3.16
N GLU A 78 21.13 24.17 -3.05
CA GLU A 78 20.90 22.77 -3.42
C GLU A 78 19.78 22.09 -2.61
N ALA A 79 19.65 22.41 -1.32
CA ALA A 79 18.61 21.83 -0.48
C ALA A 79 17.22 22.36 -0.87
N VAL A 80 17.13 23.63 -1.26
CA VAL A 80 15.91 24.24 -1.79
C VAL A 80 15.56 23.61 -3.13
N GLU A 81 16.50 23.47 -4.06
CA GLU A 81 16.26 22.83 -5.37
C GLU A 81 15.74 21.39 -5.24
N ARG A 82 16.37 20.57 -4.39
CA ARG A 82 15.89 19.19 -4.14
C ARG A 82 14.50 19.16 -3.49
N TYR A 83 14.21 20.14 -2.65
CA TYR A 83 12.90 20.26 -2.02
C TYR A 83 11.84 20.66 -3.04
N GLU A 84 12.14 21.64 -3.89
CA GLU A 84 11.28 22.08 -4.99
C GLU A 84 11.03 20.93 -5.96
N GLU A 85 12.06 20.23 -6.44
CA GLU A 85 11.93 19.06 -7.31
C GLU A 85 11.00 18.00 -6.69
N LYS A 86 11.12 17.76 -5.38
CA LYS A 86 10.26 16.83 -4.66
C LYS A 86 8.81 17.31 -4.56
N GLU A 87 8.59 18.61 -4.31
CA GLU A 87 7.25 19.19 -4.29
C GLU A 87 6.62 19.21 -5.70
N GLU A 88 7.39 19.48 -6.74
CA GLU A 88 6.95 19.41 -8.13
C GLU A 88 6.60 17.97 -8.53
N GLU A 89 7.41 16.99 -8.13
CA GLU A 89 7.12 15.59 -8.39
C GLU A 89 5.83 15.15 -7.67
N LYS A 90 5.61 15.62 -6.43
CA LYS A 90 4.35 15.41 -5.71
C LYS A 90 3.18 16.09 -6.41
N ARG A 91 3.35 17.33 -6.87
CA ARG A 91 2.35 18.09 -7.63
C ARG A 91 1.96 17.34 -8.90
N ARG A 92 2.94 16.90 -9.69
CA ARG A 92 2.74 16.09 -10.91
C ARG A 92 2.01 14.78 -10.61
N ARG A 93 2.35 14.10 -9.51
CA ARG A 93 1.63 12.88 -9.09
C ARG A 93 0.19 13.19 -8.67
N ALA A 94 -0.05 14.31 -7.98
CA ALA A 94 -1.37 14.73 -7.56
C ALA A 94 -2.25 15.12 -8.76
N GLU A 95 -1.70 15.88 -9.70
CA GLU A 95 -2.35 16.23 -10.97
C GLU A 95 -2.70 14.97 -11.77
N GLY A 96 -1.74 14.03 -11.92
CA GLY A 96 -1.97 12.75 -12.58
C GLY A 96 -2.93 11.80 -11.84
N ALA A 97 -3.25 12.07 -10.58
CA ALA A 97 -4.22 11.31 -9.80
C ALA A 97 -5.66 11.83 -9.97
N VAL A 98 -5.83 13.06 -10.47
CA VAL A 98 -7.16 13.59 -10.80
C VAL A 98 -7.71 12.81 -11.99
N PHE A 99 -9.00 12.45 -11.91
CA PHE A 99 -9.67 11.78 -13.02
C PHE A 99 -9.88 12.78 -14.18
N ALA A 100 -9.17 12.57 -15.29
CA ALA A 100 -9.43 13.29 -16.54
C ALA A 100 -10.26 12.43 -17.51
N ASP A 101 -9.79 11.22 -17.83
CA ASP A 101 -10.47 10.28 -18.73
C ASP A 101 -10.34 8.82 -18.29
N PHE A 102 -11.27 7.97 -18.73
CA PHE A 102 -11.25 6.54 -18.50
C PHE A 102 -10.05 5.84 -19.14
N ALA A 103 -9.54 6.30 -20.29
CA ALA A 103 -8.35 5.72 -20.91
C ALA A 103 -7.11 5.96 -20.04
N GLN A 104 -6.93 7.18 -19.52
CA GLN A 104 -5.85 7.51 -18.60
C GLN A 104 -5.96 6.71 -17.29
N ALA A 105 -7.17 6.59 -16.73
CA ALA A 105 -7.39 5.79 -15.53
C ALA A 105 -7.06 4.30 -15.77
N ALA A 106 -7.39 3.77 -16.95
CA ALA A 106 -7.04 2.41 -17.34
C ALA A 106 -5.52 2.23 -17.52
N ALA A 107 -4.83 3.19 -18.14
CA ALA A 107 -3.37 3.18 -18.29
C ALA A 107 -2.67 3.21 -16.93
N ASN A 108 -3.07 4.11 -16.03
CA ASN A 108 -2.55 4.20 -14.66
C ASN A 108 -2.80 2.92 -13.86
N LYS A 109 -3.96 2.29 -14.08
CA LYS A 109 -4.26 1.00 -13.45
C LYS A 109 -3.37 -0.11 -14.01
N TYR A 110 -3.16 -0.13 -15.33
CA TYR A 110 -2.30 -1.11 -15.99
C TYR A 110 -0.87 -1.01 -15.49
N THR A 111 -0.26 0.17 -15.51
CA THR A 111 1.12 0.38 -15.01
C THR A 111 1.27 -0.05 -13.56
N LYS A 112 0.28 0.28 -12.71
CA LYS A 112 0.26 -0.17 -11.32
C LYS A 112 0.21 -1.70 -11.18
N LEU A 113 -0.57 -2.38 -12.01
CA LEU A 113 -0.68 -3.85 -11.99
C LEU A 113 0.59 -4.50 -12.53
N THR A 114 1.20 -3.95 -13.58
CA THR A 114 2.47 -4.47 -14.12
C THR A 114 3.62 -4.29 -13.13
N ASP A 115 3.69 -3.14 -12.44
CA ASP A 115 4.69 -2.90 -11.39
C ASP A 115 4.51 -3.87 -10.21
N ALA A 116 3.26 -4.15 -9.83
CA ALA A 116 2.96 -5.12 -8.80
C ALA A 116 3.40 -6.54 -9.21
N LEU A 117 3.11 -6.95 -10.44
CA LEU A 117 3.54 -8.24 -11.00
C LEU A 117 5.07 -8.35 -11.05
N ALA A 118 5.78 -7.30 -11.47
CA ALA A 118 7.24 -7.27 -11.49
C ALA A 118 7.83 -7.44 -10.08
N ARG A 119 7.24 -6.78 -9.07
CA ARG A 119 7.62 -6.94 -7.66
C ARG A 119 7.35 -8.36 -7.16
N GLU A 120 6.18 -8.93 -7.47
CA GLU A 120 5.85 -10.31 -7.08
C GLU A 120 6.82 -11.31 -7.72
N HIS A 121 7.15 -11.15 -9.00
CA HIS A 121 8.13 -11.98 -9.69
C HIS A 121 9.50 -11.93 -9.01
N ASN A 122 10.04 -10.73 -8.77
CA ASN A 122 11.34 -10.55 -8.12
C ASN A 122 11.37 -11.13 -6.69
N ASN A 123 10.26 -11.03 -5.95
CA ASN A 123 10.11 -11.64 -4.64
C ASN A 123 10.11 -13.16 -4.71
N THR A 124 9.43 -13.77 -5.69
CA THR A 124 9.45 -15.22 -5.88
C THR A 124 10.83 -15.75 -6.25
N THR A 125 11.56 -15.06 -7.12
CA THR A 125 12.94 -15.43 -7.49
C THR A 125 13.87 -15.37 -6.28
N THR A 126 13.81 -14.27 -5.52
CA THR A 126 14.60 -14.13 -4.28
C THR A 126 14.22 -15.18 -3.24
N ALA A 127 12.93 -15.48 -3.07
CA ALA A 127 12.47 -16.50 -2.12
C ALA A 127 12.84 -17.93 -2.53
N ASN A 128 12.90 -18.23 -3.83
CA ASN A 128 13.39 -19.51 -4.33
C ASN A 128 14.91 -19.64 -4.13
N ASN A 129 15.65 -18.56 -4.35
CA ASN A 129 17.11 -18.53 -4.13
C ASN A 129 17.47 -18.60 -2.64
N ASN A 130 16.63 -18.04 -1.76
CA ASN A 130 16.82 -18.02 -0.31
C ASN A 130 16.07 -19.13 0.45
N LYS A 131 15.42 -20.08 -0.25
CA LYS A 131 15.00 -21.32 0.39
C LYS A 131 16.28 -22.08 0.77
N PRO A 132 16.58 -22.31 2.05
CA PRO A 132 17.65 -23.23 2.40
C PRO A 132 17.26 -24.58 1.82
N TYR A 133 18.02 -25.04 0.83
CA TYR A 133 17.92 -26.40 0.36
C TYR A 133 18.03 -27.32 1.57
N ALA A 134 16.93 -28.01 1.89
CA ALA A 134 16.96 -29.17 2.77
C ALA A 134 17.74 -30.35 2.14
N ASP A 135 18.33 -30.15 0.95
CA ASP A 135 19.19 -31.15 0.29
C ASP A 135 20.14 -30.47 -0.72
N ALA A 136 21.17 -29.78 -0.21
CA ALA A 136 22.19 -29.14 -1.05
C ALA A 136 22.96 -30.14 -1.94
N ALA A 137 23.03 -31.41 -1.52
CA ALA A 137 23.66 -32.50 -2.28
C ALA A 137 22.85 -32.90 -3.52
N LEU A 138 21.52 -32.98 -3.42
CA LEU A 138 20.65 -33.39 -4.53
C LEU A 138 20.66 -32.36 -5.66
N VAL A 139 20.82 -31.08 -5.33
CA VAL A 139 20.87 -29.98 -6.30
C VAL A 139 22.21 -29.91 -7.01
N ALA A 140 23.31 -30.20 -6.32
CA ALA A 140 24.62 -30.34 -6.93
C ALA A 140 24.67 -31.55 -7.89
N HIS A 141 24.06 -32.68 -7.51
CA HIS A 141 23.94 -33.86 -8.37
C HIS A 141 23.03 -33.63 -9.58
N VAL A 142 21.90 -32.95 -9.41
CA VAL A 142 21.00 -32.58 -10.53
C VAL A 142 21.66 -31.54 -11.43
N ALA A 143 22.37 -30.54 -10.90
CA ALA A 143 23.10 -29.56 -11.71
C ALA A 143 24.25 -30.21 -12.51
N SER A 144 24.96 -31.18 -11.93
CA SER A 144 26.01 -31.97 -12.61
C SER A 144 25.42 -32.90 -13.69
N ALA A 145 24.26 -33.52 -13.43
CA ALA A 145 23.54 -34.33 -14.41
C ALA A 145 22.95 -33.49 -15.56
N ILE A 146 22.49 -32.27 -15.28
CA ILE A 146 22.01 -31.31 -16.30
C ILE A 146 23.19 -30.81 -17.16
N ALA A 147 24.35 -30.52 -16.57
CA ALA A 147 25.56 -30.15 -17.32
C ALA A 147 26.03 -31.29 -18.27
N SER A 148 25.84 -32.55 -17.85
CA SER A 148 26.19 -33.74 -18.62
C SER A 148 25.15 -34.15 -19.68
N SER A 149 23.94 -33.56 -19.65
CA SER A 149 22.84 -33.82 -20.60
C SER A 149 22.59 -32.64 -21.55
N SER A 150 23.62 -31.82 -21.75
CA SER A 150 23.71 -30.72 -22.74
C SER A 150 23.68 -31.18 -24.21
N SER A 151 23.14 -32.37 -24.47
CA SER A 151 22.66 -32.84 -25.77
C SER A 151 21.13 -33.02 -25.78
N SER A 152 20.41 -32.25 -24.97
CA SER A 152 18.98 -32.03 -25.15
C SER A 152 18.80 -30.62 -25.68
N THR A 153 18.59 -30.55 -26.99
CA THR A 153 18.06 -29.41 -27.74
C THR A 153 17.21 -28.53 -26.83
N SER A 154 17.76 -27.38 -26.44
CA SER A 154 17.01 -26.26 -25.88
C SER A 154 15.99 -25.85 -26.93
N LEU A 155 14.83 -26.51 -26.91
CA LEU A 155 13.61 -26.10 -27.57
C LEU A 155 13.01 -24.92 -26.77
N ASN A 156 13.80 -23.90 -26.49
CA ASN A 156 13.27 -22.55 -26.51
C ASN A 156 13.05 -22.24 -27.99
N SER A 157 11.99 -22.82 -28.54
CA SER A 157 11.42 -22.36 -29.78
C SER A 157 11.03 -20.92 -29.53
N SER A 158 11.86 -20.00 -30.03
CA SER A 158 11.49 -18.63 -30.29
C SER A 158 10.36 -18.67 -31.31
N ILE A 159 9.15 -19.02 -30.84
CA ILE A 159 7.94 -18.98 -31.65
C ILE A 159 7.80 -17.52 -32.01
N ASP A 160 8.04 -17.21 -33.29
CA ASP A 160 7.79 -15.88 -33.82
C ASP A 160 6.31 -15.55 -33.55
N PRO A 161 6.01 -14.53 -32.72
CA PRO A 161 4.64 -14.18 -32.39
C PRO A 161 3.84 -13.73 -33.61
N ASN A 162 4.49 -13.38 -34.73
CA ASN A 162 3.87 -13.06 -36.01
C ASN A 162 3.67 -14.27 -36.93
N ALA A 163 4.12 -15.47 -36.55
CA ALA A 163 3.82 -16.67 -37.31
C ALA A 163 2.32 -16.98 -37.17
N ALA A 164 1.64 -17.16 -38.32
CA ALA A 164 0.20 -17.47 -38.40
C ALA A 164 -0.22 -18.78 -37.66
N ALA A 165 0.75 -19.52 -37.11
CA ALA A 165 0.57 -20.70 -36.28
C ALA A 165 0.20 -20.39 -34.80
N TYR A 166 -0.18 -19.16 -34.44
CA TYR A 166 -0.59 -18.80 -33.07
C TYR A 166 -1.80 -19.62 -32.58
N ALA A 167 -2.69 -20.03 -33.48
CA ALA A 167 -3.86 -20.85 -33.16
C ALA A 167 -3.53 -22.33 -32.87
N ALA A 168 -2.33 -22.81 -33.21
CA ALA A 168 -1.93 -24.21 -33.02
C ALA A 168 -1.17 -24.44 -31.70
N LEU A 169 -0.95 -23.40 -30.89
CA LEU A 169 -0.23 -23.54 -29.64
C LEU A 169 -1.16 -24.09 -28.55
N ALA A 170 -1.03 -25.38 -28.26
CA ALA A 170 -1.63 -26.04 -27.10
C ALA A 170 -1.01 -25.53 -25.78
N ASN A 171 -1.15 -24.24 -25.50
CA ASN A 171 -0.64 -23.60 -24.29
C ASN A 171 -1.63 -23.83 -23.14
N VAL A 172 -1.42 -24.92 -22.40
CA VAL A 172 -2.17 -25.20 -21.17
C VAL A 172 -1.41 -24.55 -20.00
N PRO A 173 -1.90 -23.44 -19.43
CA PRO A 173 -1.20 -22.77 -18.33
C PRO A 173 -1.12 -23.68 -17.10
N SER A 174 -0.06 -23.53 -16.31
CA SER A 174 0.05 -24.28 -15.05
C SER A 174 -1.08 -23.91 -14.08
N LYS A 175 -1.60 -24.90 -13.34
CA LYS A 175 -2.68 -24.68 -12.34
C LYS A 175 -2.32 -23.61 -11.30
N LEU A 176 -1.04 -23.52 -10.94
CA LEU A 176 -0.53 -22.49 -10.04
C LEU A 176 -0.65 -21.10 -10.65
N ALA A 177 -0.29 -20.92 -11.92
CA ALA A 177 -0.44 -19.64 -12.62
C ALA A 177 -1.91 -19.20 -12.71
N VAL A 178 -2.82 -20.13 -13.02
CA VAL A 178 -4.27 -19.87 -13.02
C VAL A 178 -4.74 -19.40 -11.64
N SER A 179 -4.33 -20.09 -10.57
CA SER A 179 -4.72 -19.71 -9.21
C SER A 179 -4.21 -18.32 -8.79
N LYS A 180 -3.02 -17.92 -9.26
CA LYS A 180 -2.46 -16.59 -8.99
C LYS A 180 -3.28 -15.51 -9.69
N LEU A 181 -3.62 -15.74 -10.96
CA LEU A 181 -4.48 -14.83 -11.72
C LEU A 181 -5.84 -14.64 -11.07
N VAL A 182 -6.49 -15.72 -10.64
CA VAL A 182 -7.80 -15.65 -9.95
C VAL A 182 -7.71 -14.80 -8.68
N LYS A 183 -6.69 -15.05 -7.85
CA LYS A 183 -6.46 -14.25 -6.63
C LYS A 183 -6.24 -12.77 -6.94
N ASP A 184 -5.53 -12.44 -8.00
CA ASP A 184 -5.31 -11.05 -8.38
C ASP A 184 -6.60 -10.37 -8.89
N LEU A 185 -7.47 -11.11 -9.58
CA LEU A 185 -8.80 -10.62 -9.95
C LEU A 185 -9.68 -10.35 -8.73
N GLU A 186 -9.65 -11.24 -7.73
CA GLU A 186 -10.36 -11.06 -6.46
C GLU A 186 -9.86 -9.82 -5.71
N LYS A 187 -8.54 -9.65 -5.57
CA LYS A 187 -7.91 -8.45 -5.00
C LYS A 187 -8.36 -7.18 -5.74
N GLN A 188 -8.41 -7.22 -7.08
CA GLN A 188 -8.89 -6.10 -7.87
C GLN A 188 -10.38 -5.79 -7.61
N ALA A 189 -11.22 -6.80 -7.44
CA ALA A 189 -12.64 -6.62 -7.14
C ALA A 189 -12.84 -5.97 -5.75
N GLU A 190 -12.11 -6.41 -4.74
CA GLU A 190 -12.12 -5.82 -3.39
C GLU A 190 -11.63 -4.36 -3.38
N ALA A 191 -10.57 -4.07 -4.13
CA ALA A 191 -10.05 -2.72 -4.29
C ALA A 191 -11.07 -1.79 -4.96
N ARG A 192 -11.86 -2.28 -5.94
CA ARG A 192 -12.95 -1.50 -6.56
C ARG A 192 -14.07 -1.21 -5.57
N LYS A 193 -14.48 -2.19 -4.75
CA LYS A 193 -15.54 -2.00 -3.74
C LYS A 193 -15.20 -0.92 -2.73
N THR A 194 -13.93 -0.86 -2.32
CA THR A 194 -13.43 0.09 -1.31
C THR A 194 -12.91 1.40 -1.88
N PHE A 195 -13.10 1.66 -3.19
CA PHE A 195 -12.58 2.86 -3.84
C PHE A 195 -13.20 4.15 -3.26
N SER A 196 -14.49 4.14 -2.92
CA SER A 196 -15.16 5.27 -2.28
C SER A 196 -15.03 5.22 -0.77
N LYS A 197 -13.98 5.82 -0.21
CA LYS A 197 -13.70 5.86 1.25
C LYS A 197 -14.21 7.12 1.97
N ARG A 198 -15.30 7.74 1.51
CA ARG A 198 -15.82 8.96 2.15
C ARG A 198 -16.62 8.60 3.40
N ARG A 199 -16.35 9.27 4.53
CA ARG A 199 -17.22 9.24 5.71
C ARG A 199 -18.61 9.72 5.29
N ALA A 200 -19.63 8.91 5.55
CA ALA A 200 -21.00 9.21 5.16
C ALA A 200 -21.59 10.34 6.02
N HIS A 201 -21.21 10.41 7.30
CA HIS A 201 -21.76 11.32 8.29
C HIS A 201 -20.65 11.88 9.18
N ASP A 202 -20.77 13.15 9.56
CA ASP A 202 -19.98 13.81 10.57
C ASP A 202 -20.93 14.16 11.72
N PRO A 203 -20.80 13.56 12.93
CA PRO A 203 -21.80 13.71 13.99
C PRO A 203 -21.92 15.14 14.54
N ASP A 204 -20.88 15.96 14.39
CA ASP A 204 -20.84 17.33 14.91
C ASP A 204 -21.25 18.38 13.88
N ALA A 205 -21.56 17.98 12.64
CA ALA A 205 -21.93 18.88 11.57
C ALA A 205 -23.45 19.17 11.57
N ASP A 206 -23.82 20.43 11.29
CA ASP A 206 -25.23 20.84 11.19
C ASP A 206 -25.97 20.07 10.09
N VAL A 207 -27.12 19.50 10.47
CA VAL A 207 -27.92 18.67 9.57
C VAL A 207 -28.81 19.57 8.69
N THR A 208 -28.40 19.72 7.44
CA THR A 208 -29.13 20.52 6.42
C THR A 208 -30.10 19.70 5.57
N TYR A 209 -30.36 18.43 5.93
CA TYR A 209 -31.14 17.50 5.12
C TYR A 209 -32.13 16.68 5.95
N ILE A 210 -33.24 16.28 5.31
CA ILE A 210 -34.28 15.46 5.94
C ILE A 210 -34.07 13.96 5.63
N ASN A 211 -33.55 13.61 4.45
CA ASN A 211 -33.32 12.22 4.03
C ASN A 211 -31.94 12.04 3.37
N GLU A 212 -31.49 10.79 3.19
CA GLU A 212 -30.16 10.49 2.62
C GLU A 212 -30.03 10.95 1.15
N ARG A 213 -31.11 10.91 0.37
CA ARG A 213 -31.09 11.39 -1.02
C ARG A 213 -30.87 12.90 -1.08
N ASN A 214 -31.52 13.64 -0.19
CA ASN A 214 -31.39 15.08 0.00
C ASN A 214 -29.97 15.41 0.47
N MET A 215 -29.40 14.67 1.44
CA MET A 215 -27.99 14.82 1.83
C MET A 215 -27.03 14.71 0.63
N ARG A 216 -27.21 13.68 -0.21
CA ARG A 216 -26.38 13.47 -1.41
C ARG A 216 -26.57 14.60 -2.43
N PHE A 217 -27.79 15.11 -2.57
CA PHE A 217 -28.12 16.23 -3.45
C PHE A 217 -27.51 17.55 -2.96
N ASN A 218 -27.69 17.90 -1.68
CA ASN A 218 -27.05 19.05 -1.05
C ASN A 218 -25.53 18.97 -1.19
N LYS A 219 -24.93 17.78 -0.98
CA LYS A 219 -23.49 17.56 -1.19
C LYS A 219 -23.06 17.68 -2.65
N LYS A 220 -23.96 17.52 -3.63
CA LYS A 220 -23.68 17.75 -5.05
C LYS A 220 -23.71 19.25 -5.36
N ILE A 221 -24.71 19.96 -4.85
CA ILE A 221 -24.84 21.42 -4.97
C ILE A 221 -23.64 22.12 -4.31
N ALA A 222 -23.33 21.73 -3.07
CA ALA A 222 -22.23 22.27 -2.29
C ALA A 222 -20.90 22.30 -3.09
N ARG A 223 -20.56 21.20 -3.77
CA ARG A 223 -19.33 21.13 -4.60
C ARG A 223 -19.27 22.15 -5.73
N ALA A 224 -20.42 22.51 -6.30
CA ALA A 224 -20.48 23.44 -7.43
C ALA A 224 -20.63 24.89 -6.97
N TYR A 225 -21.43 25.13 -5.92
CA TYR A 225 -21.88 26.47 -5.57
C TYR A 225 -21.26 27.05 -4.30
N ASP A 226 -20.70 26.24 -3.39
CA ASP A 226 -20.13 26.75 -2.12
C ASP A 226 -19.03 27.80 -2.36
N LYS A 227 -18.28 27.67 -3.47
CA LYS A 227 -17.27 28.66 -3.87
C LYS A 227 -17.87 30.05 -4.13
N HIS A 228 -19.11 30.11 -4.61
CA HIS A 228 -19.81 31.34 -4.99
C HIS A 228 -20.78 31.83 -3.91
N THR A 229 -21.25 30.94 -3.03
CA THR A 229 -22.23 31.26 -1.97
C THR A 229 -21.59 31.39 -0.59
N ALA A 230 -20.26 31.43 -0.49
CA ALA A 230 -19.55 31.52 0.78
C ALA A 230 -19.94 32.77 1.60
N GLU A 231 -20.05 33.93 0.96
CA GLU A 231 -20.43 35.19 1.61
C GLU A 231 -21.86 35.14 2.13
N ILE A 232 -22.79 34.63 1.31
CA ILE A 232 -24.20 34.47 1.69
C ILE A 232 -24.30 33.53 2.91
N LYS A 233 -23.56 32.42 2.90
CA LYS A 233 -23.53 31.48 4.02
C LYS A 233 -22.99 32.13 5.30
N GLN A 234 -21.89 32.88 5.21
CA GLN A 234 -21.33 33.63 6.34
C GLN A 234 -22.30 34.69 6.86
N ALA A 235 -23.04 35.38 5.99
CA ALA A 235 -24.04 36.36 6.39
C ALA A 235 -25.17 35.71 7.20
N PHE A 236 -25.64 34.51 6.80
CA PHE A 236 -26.62 33.75 7.60
C PHE A 236 -26.05 33.33 8.96
N GLU A 237 -24.80 32.86 9.01
CA GLU A 237 -24.13 32.48 10.26
C GLU A 237 -23.89 33.69 11.18
N ARG A 238 -23.72 34.89 10.62
CA ARG A 238 -23.57 36.17 11.34
C ARG A 238 -24.90 36.85 11.70
N GLY A 239 -26.04 36.25 11.36
CA GLY A 239 -27.36 36.80 11.72
C GLY A 239 -27.89 37.87 10.77
N THR A 240 -27.60 37.78 9.46
CA THR A 240 -28.15 38.63 8.39
C THR A 240 -27.91 40.13 8.56
N ALA A 241 -26.88 40.53 9.29
CA ALA A 241 -26.38 41.90 9.27
C ALA A 241 -25.62 42.13 7.96
N LEU A 242 -26.15 42.99 7.09
CA LEU A 242 -25.47 43.53 5.90
C LEU A 242 -24.29 44.42 6.33
#